data_AF-A0A353YG29-F1
#
_entry.id   AF-A0A353YG29-F1
#
_cell.length_a   1.000
_cell.length_b   1.000
_cell.length_c   1.000
_cell.angle_alpha   90.00
_cell.angle_beta   90.00
_cell.angle_gamma   90.00
#
_symmetry.space_group_name_H-M   'P 1'
#
loop_
_entity.id
_entity.type
_entity.pdbx_description
1 polymer ?
#
loop_
_entity_poly.entity_id
_entity_poly.type
_entity_poly.pdbx_seq_one_letter_code
_entity_poly.pdbx_strand_id
1 'polypeptide(L)'
;MIAVACADDGRPLFLWPFEMAPAGMKVLSWLGQDHANYNMGLFAPEAAPKFTANDLSRLLAEVARETGAVAAILRAQPFSWDGMANPFAELPRRPTPSSGYAVTLGDFAALYEKRLSKRSRHALERNARKLAEAGPLEFGWAETRDQKLTLLDTLFAQKSRQFAAMGVKDIFDAHARAFYREVALLEGDNPSRVRLGYLKLGDTVLATFSGTICHKRLSAVLSSLAEGET
;
A
#
# COMPACT_ATOMS: atom_id res chain seq x y z
N MET A 1 -16.20 -9.29 -4.32
CA MET A 1 -17.36 -9.52 -3.43
C MET A 1 -17.04 -8.90 -2.08
N ILE A 2 -18.00 -8.23 -1.45
CA ILE A 2 -17.78 -7.59 -0.14
C ILE A 2 -18.73 -8.26 0.85
N ALA A 3 -18.19 -8.98 1.82
CA ALA A 3 -19.00 -9.49 2.92
C ALA A 3 -19.24 -8.37 3.93
N VAL A 4 -20.49 -8.18 4.33
CA VAL A 4 -20.93 -7.14 5.24
C VAL A 4 -21.74 -7.79 6.34
N ALA A 5 -21.41 -7.47 7.60
CA ALA A 5 -22.31 -7.74 8.71
C ALA A 5 -22.74 -6.43 9.34
N CYS A 6 -24.00 -6.39 9.76
CA CYS A 6 -24.57 -5.28 10.52
C CYS A 6 -25.15 -5.82 11.83
N ALA A 7 -25.23 -4.95 12.84
CA ALA A 7 -26.05 -5.21 14.01
C ALA A 7 -27.56 -5.11 13.68
N ASP A 8 -28.41 -5.50 14.61
CA ASP A 8 -29.87 -5.45 14.45
C ASP A 8 -30.40 -4.03 14.17
N ASP A 9 -29.67 -3.01 14.63
CA ASP A 9 -29.95 -1.59 14.39
C ASP A 9 -29.47 -1.10 13.01
N GLY A 10 -28.88 -1.98 12.20
CA GLY A 10 -28.36 -1.68 10.86
C GLY A 10 -26.94 -1.10 10.85
N ARG A 11 -26.29 -0.85 12.00
CA ARG A 11 -24.89 -0.36 11.99
C ARG A 11 -23.93 -1.42 11.46
N PRO A 12 -22.98 -1.06 10.57
CA PRO A 12 -22.00 -2.00 10.07
C PRO A 12 -21.03 -2.43 11.17
N LEU A 13 -20.81 -3.74 11.30
CA LEU A 13 -19.85 -4.35 12.21
C LEU A 13 -18.52 -4.65 11.51
N PHE A 14 -18.57 -5.09 10.26
CA PHE A 14 -17.39 -5.29 9.42
C PHE A 14 -17.69 -5.15 7.93
N LEU A 15 -16.62 -4.90 7.16
CA LEU A 15 -16.59 -4.98 5.70
C LEU A 15 -15.35 -5.78 5.27
N TRP A 16 -15.55 -6.91 4.59
CA TRP A 16 -14.46 -7.75 4.10
C TRP A 16 -14.45 -7.79 2.57
N PRO A 17 -13.57 -7.00 1.92
CA PRO A 17 -13.48 -6.96 0.47
C PRO A 17 -12.63 -8.14 -0.02
N PHE A 18 -13.30 -9.14 -0.58
CA PHE A 18 -12.66 -10.32 -1.16
C PHE A 18 -12.70 -10.31 -2.68
N GLU A 19 -11.68 -10.92 -3.26
CA GLU A 19 -11.63 -11.37 -4.65
C GLU A 19 -11.38 -12.87 -4.72
N MET A 20 -11.64 -13.47 -5.88
CA MET A 20 -11.26 -14.87 -6.13
C MET A 20 -9.82 -14.89 -6.66
N ALA A 21 -8.93 -15.53 -5.92
CA ALA A 21 -7.56 -15.71 -6.35
C ALA A 21 -7.52 -16.62 -7.60
N PRO A 22 -6.58 -16.39 -8.53
CA PRO A 22 -6.36 -17.25 -9.69
C PRO A 22 -5.65 -18.54 -9.25
N ALA A 23 -6.33 -19.35 -8.45
CA ALA A 23 -5.95 -20.70 -8.10
C ALA A 23 -6.79 -21.68 -8.94
N GLY A 24 -6.31 -22.90 -9.17
CA GLY A 24 -7.08 -23.97 -9.85
C GLY A 24 -8.36 -24.42 -9.10
N MET A 25 -8.76 -23.67 -8.08
CA MET A 25 -9.91 -23.85 -7.21
C MET A 25 -10.38 -22.47 -6.73
N LYS A 26 -11.63 -22.36 -6.27
CA LYS A 26 -12.20 -21.08 -5.79
C LYS A 26 -11.63 -20.72 -4.42
N VAL A 27 -10.68 -19.79 -4.37
CA VAL A 27 -10.02 -19.35 -3.14
C VAL A 27 -10.25 -17.87 -2.92
N LEU A 28 -10.71 -17.49 -1.74
CA LEU A 28 -10.84 -16.08 -1.36
C LEU A 28 -9.45 -15.48 -1.06
N SER A 29 -9.18 -14.29 -1.59
CA SER A 29 -8.09 -13.40 -1.19
C SER A 29 -8.61 -12.00 -0.93
N TRP A 30 -7.82 -11.14 -0.32
CA TRP A 30 -8.16 -9.72 -0.22
C TRP A 30 -8.18 -9.08 -1.59
N LEU A 31 -9.17 -8.24 -1.84
CA LEU A 31 -9.22 -7.43 -3.06
C LEU A 31 -7.95 -6.58 -3.18
N GLY A 32 -7.27 -6.66 -4.33
CA GLY A 32 -6.05 -5.88 -4.58
C GLY A 32 -4.83 -6.37 -3.80
N GLN A 33 -4.77 -7.66 -3.45
CA GLN A 33 -3.69 -8.24 -2.64
C GLN A 33 -2.28 -7.98 -3.21
N ASP A 34 -2.15 -7.94 -4.53
CA ASP A 34 -0.86 -7.73 -5.21
C ASP A 34 -0.34 -6.29 -5.11
N HIS A 35 -1.18 -5.34 -4.69
CA HIS A 35 -0.85 -3.91 -4.61
C HIS A 35 -0.60 -3.42 -3.17
N ALA A 36 -0.66 -4.29 -2.15
CA ALA A 36 -0.53 -3.88 -0.76
C ALA A 36 0.24 -4.88 0.11
N ASN A 37 1.14 -4.35 0.94
CA ASN A 37 1.91 -5.10 1.95
C ASN A 37 1.16 -5.32 3.27
N TYR A 38 0.00 -4.67 3.43
CA TYR A 38 -0.92 -4.87 4.53
C TYR A 38 -2.32 -4.93 3.96
N ASN A 39 -3.04 -6.02 4.22
CA ASN A 39 -4.46 -6.13 3.92
C ASN A 39 -5.16 -6.73 5.12
N MET A 40 -6.35 -6.24 5.43
CA MET A 40 -7.21 -6.82 6.45
C MET A 40 -8.66 -6.38 6.19
N GLY A 41 -9.60 -7.11 6.78
CA GLY A 41 -10.98 -6.66 6.84
C GLY A 41 -11.11 -5.38 7.64
N LEU A 42 -12.09 -4.55 7.28
CA LEU A 42 -12.46 -3.39 8.09
C LEU A 42 -13.43 -3.84 9.17
N PHE A 43 -13.22 -3.38 10.39
CA PHE A 43 -14.09 -3.65 11.52
C PHE A 43 -14.48 -2.32 12.18
N ALA A 44 -15.71 -2.26 12.69
CA ALA A 44 -16.08 -1.19 13.59
C ALA A 44 -15.22 -1.29 14.88
N PRO A 45 -14.64 -0.19 15.38
CA PRO A 45 -13.73 -0.22 16.52
C PRO A 45 -14.27 -0.92 17.77
N GLU A 46 -15.56 -0.74 18.05
CA GLU A 46 -16.25 -1.35 19.19
C GLU A 46 -16.63 -2.83 18.98
N ALA A 47 -16.61 -3.30 17.73
CA ALA A 47 -16.97 -4.66 17.35
C ALA A 47 -15.73 -5.56 17.22
N ALA A 48 -14.62 -5.03 16.68
CA ALA A 48 -13.42 -5.82 16.41
C ALA A 48 -12.94 -6.67 17.61
N PRO A 49 -12.85 -6.14 18.85
CA PRO A 49 -12.37 -6.91 20.00
C PRO A 49 -13.30 -8.05 20.43
N LYS A 50 -14.55 -8.08 19.94
CA LYS A 50 -15.57 -9.06 20.30
C LYS A 50 -15.55 -10.30 19.41
N PHE A 51 -14.92 -10.22 18.23
CA PHE A 51 -14.83 -11.35 17.32
C PHE A 51 -13.75 -12.32 17.77
N THR A 52 -14.15 -13.57 18.02
CA THR A 52 -13.22 -14.66 18.31
C THR A 52 -12.77 -15.35 17.02
N ALA A 53 -11.69 -16.15 17.09
CA ALA A 53 -11.26 -17.00 15.97
C ALA A 53 -12.38 -17.95 15.48
N ASN A 54 -13.23 -18.42 16.40
CA ASN A 54 -14.36 -19.28 16.05
C ASN A 54 -15.46 -18.49 15.30
N ASP A 55 -15.76 -17.26 15.70
CA ASP A 55 -16.73 -16.41 14.99
C ASP A 55 -16.25 -16.11 13.57
N LEU A 56 -14.97 -15.73 13.42
CA LEU A 56 -14.38 -15.50 12.12
C LEU A 56 -14.40 -16.75 11.23
N SER A 57 -14.13 -17.92 11.81
CA SER A 57 -14.19 -19.20 11.07
C SER A 57 -15.60 -19.50 10.58
N ARG A 58 -16.63 -19.25 11.39
CA ARG A 58 -18.05 -19.42 11.01
C ARG A 58 -18.45 -18.44 9.92
N LEU A 59 -18.11 -17.17 10.07
CA LEU A 59 -18.40 -16.14 9.07
C LEU A 59 -17.71 -16.41 7.74
N LEU A 60 -16.44 -16.85 7.77
CA LEU A 60 -15.73 -17.28 6.55
C LEU A 60 -16.40 -18.50 5.90
N ALA A 61 -16.94 -19.43 6.68
CA ALA A 61 -17.68 -20.58 6.16
C ALA A 61 -19.01 -20.16 5.50
N GLU A 62 -19.71 -19.16 6.05
CA GLU A 62 -20.89 -18.58 5.42
C GLU A 62 -20.55 -17.90 4.09
N VAL A 63 -19.50 -17.07 4.08
CA VAL A 63 -18.99 -16.45 2.86
C VAL A 63 -18.59 -17.52 1.83
N ALA A 64 -17.95 -18.61 2.27
CA ALA A 64 -17.60 -19.72 1.41
C ALA A 64 -18.84 -20.42 0.82
N ARG A 65 -19.90 -20.62 1.60
CA ARG A 65 -21.17 -21.20 1.13
C ARG A 65 -21.82 -20.34 0.05
N GLU A 66 -21.90 -19.03 0.25
CA GLU A 66 -22.51 -18.11 -0.71
C GLU A 66 -21.72 -17.99 -2.03
N THR A 67 -20.40 -18.16 -1.95
CA THR A 67 -19.50 -17.89 -3.09
C THR A 67 -19.00 -19.17 -3.78
N GLY A 68 -19.21 -20.32 -3.14
CA GLY A 68 -18.63 -21.60 -3.51
C GLY A 68 -17.12 -21.66 -3.33
N ALA A 69 -16.54 -20.78 -2.50
CA ALA A 69 -15.11 -20.86 -2.18
C ALA A 69 -14.84 -22.13 -1.36
N VAL A 70 -13.68 -22.73 -1.59
CA VAL A 70 -13.22 -23.92 -0.85
C VAL A 70 -12.15 -23.60 0.18
N ALA A 71 -11.54 -22.41 0.08
CA ALA A 71 -10.53 -21.93 1.01
C ALA A 71 -10.42 -20.40 0.99
N ALA A 72 -9.74 -19.84 1.97
CA ALA A 72 -9.32 -18.44 2.00
C ALA A 72 -7.80 -18.35 2.27
N ILE A 73 -7.10 -17.54 1.49
CA ILE A 73 -5.67 -17.25 1.65
C ILE A 73 -5.56 -15.75 1.96
N LEU A 74 -5.53 -15.43 3.25
CA LEU A 74 -5.51 -14.06 3.77
C LEU A 74 -4.07 -13.69 4.14
N ARG A 75 -3.32 -13.13 3.19
CA ARG A 75 -1.91 -12.75 3.38
C ARG A 75 -1.79 -11.39 4.06
N ALA A 76 -0.58 -11.05 4.47
CA ALA A 76 -0.23 -9.69 4.90
C ALA A 76 -1.10 -9.11 6.03
N GLN A 77 -1.53 -9.97 6.98
CA GLN A 77 -2.29 -9.55 8.16
C GLN A 77 -1.37 -8.84 9.17
N PRO A 78 -1.59 -7.55 9.50
CA PRO A 78 -0.95 -6.97 10.67
C PRO A 78 -1.57 -7.57 11.94
N PHE A 79 -0.81 -7.60 13.04
CA PHE A 79 -1.36 -7.97 14.36
C PHE A 79 -2.31 -6.93 14.91
N SER A 80 -2.04 -5.66 14.62
CA SER A 80 -2.88 -4.54 15.00
C SER A 80 -2.78 -3.43 13.96
N TRP A 81 -3.84 -2.63 13.89
CA TRP A 81 -3.90 -1.46 13.03
C TRP A 81 -4.54 -0.32 13.81
N ASP A 82 -3.88 0.83 13.84
CA ASP A 82 -4.37 2.03 14.52
C ASP A 82 -4.75 1.82 16.00
N GLY A 83 -3.96 1.01 16.72
CA GLY A 83 -4.19 0.67 18.12
C GLY A 83 -5.23 -0.43 18.35
N MET A 84 -5.92 -0.90 17.30
CA MET A 84 -6.90 -1.97 17.37
C MET A 84 -6.27 -3.31 16.98
N ALA A 85 -6.51 -4.37 17.74
CA ALA A 85 -6.11 -5.72 17.34
C ALA A 85 -6.85 -6.14 16.05
N ASN A 86 -6.14 -6.76 15.11
CA ASN A 86 -6.76 -7.32 13.92
C ASN A 86 -7.41 -8.67 14.27
N PRO A 87 -8.75 -8.83 14.16
CA PRO A 87 -9.39 -10.09 14.52
C PRO A 87 -8.84 -11.28 13.72
N PHE A 88 -8.49 -11.09 12.44
CA PHE A 88 -7.91 -12.16 11.61
C PHE A 88 -6.54 -12.66 12.11
N ALA A 89 -5.84 -11.90 12.96
CA ALA A 89 -4.58 -12.33 13.55
C ALA A 89 -4.76 -13.50 14.54
N GLU A 90 -5.98 -13.72 15.06
CA GLU A 90 -6.30 -14.84 15.97
C GLU A 90 -6.46 -16.18 15.24
N LEU A 91 -6.60 -16.17 13.91
CA LEU A 91 -6.67 -17.39 13.12
C LEU A 91 -5.30 -18.10 13.02
N PRO A 92 -5.27 -19.41 12.71
CA PRO A 92 -4.04 -20.12 12.41
C PRO A 92 -3.24 -19.40 11.30
N ARG A 93 -1.97 -19.11 11.58
CA ARG A 93 -1.15 -18.23 10.74
C ARG A 93 0.29 -18.70 10.62
N ARG A 94 1.01 -18.14 9.64
CA ARG A 94 2.45 -18.28 9.47
C ARG A 94 3.06 -16.89 9.23
N PRO A 95 4.34 -16.67 9.58
CA PRO A 95 5.02 -15.42 9.27
C PRO A 95 5.00 -15.13 7.76
N THR A 96 4.75 -13.87 7.41
CA THR A 96 4.93 -13.38 6.03
C THR A 96 6.43 -13.19 5.75
N PRO A 97 6.93 -13.51 4.54
CA PRO A 97 8.33 -13.25 4.18
C PRO A 97 8.66 -11.76 4.08
N SER A 98 7.63 -10.91 3.93
CA SER A 98 7.79 -9.47 3.80
C SER A 98 7.48 -8.77 5.13
N SER A 99 8.49 -8.15 5.72
CA SER A 99 8.30 -7.22 6.84
C SER A 99 7.64 -5.95 6.34
N GLY A 100 6.63 -5.49 7.06
CA GLY A 100 6.10 -4.15 6.86
C GLY A 100 6.81 -3.15 7.80
N TYR A 101 7.09 -1.96 7.28
CA TYR A 101 7.83 -0.93 7.99
C TYR A 101 6.95 0.30 8.22
N ALA A 102 6.99 0.84 9.43
CA ALA A 102 6.31 2.06 9.79
C ALA A 102 7.25 3.00 10.56
N VAL A 103 6.97 4.29 10.49
CA VAL A 103 7.65 5.32 11.27
C VAL A 103 6.64 6.32 11.79
N THR A 104 6.70 6.62 13.08
CA THR A 104 5.99 7.76 13.65
C THR A 104 6.77 9.02 13.28
N LEU A 105 6.13 9.90 12.52
CA LEU A 105 6.68 11.22 12.21
C LEU A 105 6.52 12.15 13.42
N GLY A 106 7.49 13.03 13.60
CA GLY A 106 7.56 14.00 14.69
C GLY A 106 8.55 15.09 14.30
N ASP A 107 9.33 15.59 15.26
CA ASP A 107 10.45 16.47 14.93
C ASP A 107 11.43 15.80 13.96
N PHE A 108 11.67 16.44 12.81
CA PHE A 108 12.47 15.85 11.75
C PHE A 108 13.92 15.66 12.16
N ALA A 109 14.53 16.63 12.85
CA ALA A 109 15.93 16.55 13.24
C ALA A 109 16.16 15.37 14.19
N ALA A 110 15.36 15.29 15.27
CA ALA A 110 15.43 14.20 16.22
C ALA A 110 15.16 12.84 15.57
N LEU A 111 14.18 12.75 14.67
CA LEU A 111 13.89 11.52 13.93
C LEU A 111 15.06 11.12 13.02
N TYR A 112 15.61 12.07 12.27
CA TYR A 112 16.72 11.87 11.34
C TYR A 112 17.97 11.34 12.06
N GLU A 113 18.33 11.93 13.21
CA GLU A 113 19.48 11.48 14.01
C GLU A 113 19.27 10.11 14.64
N LYS A 114 18.07 9.85 15.16
CA LYS A 114 17.71 8.57 15.78
C LYS A 114 17.71 7.43 14.76
N ARG A 115 17.25 7.69 13.54
CA ARG A 115 17.03 6.66 12.51
C ARG A 115 18.25 6.39 11.64
N LEU A 116 19.12 7.38 11.45
CA LEU A 116 20.25 7.27 10.55
C LEU A 116 21.58 7.46 11.28
N SER A 117 22.44 6.44 11.17
CA SER A 117 23.80 6.54 11.70
C SER A 117 24.56 7.72 11.08
N LYS A 118 25.54 8.26 11.81
CA LYS A 118 26.39 9.36 11.32
C LYS A 118 26.97 9.08 9.93
N ARG A 119 27.41 7.83 9.69
CA ARG A 119 27.90 7.36 8.37
C ARG A 119 26.83 7.47 7.28
N SER A 120 25.60 7.06 7.56
CA SER A 120 24.48 7.12 6.60
C SER A 120 24.09 8.55 6.29
N ARG A 121 24.03 9.42 7.30
CA ARG A 121 23.78 10.86 7.13
C ARG A 121 24.81 11.53 6.22
N HIS A 122 26.10 11.30 6.48
CA HIS A 122 27.16 11.81 5.60
C HIS A 122 27.12 11.21 4.19
N ALA A 123 26.68 9.96 4.02
CA ALA A 123 26.51 9.39 2.69
C ALA A 123 25.37 10.08 1.93
N LEU A 124 24.23 10.35 2.58
CA LEU A 124 23.12 11.09 1.98
C LEU A 124 23.54 12.52 1.59
N GLU A 125 24.23 13.24 2.47
CA GLU A 125 24.75 14.58 2.20
C GLU A 125 25.70 14.61 0.98
N ARG A 126 26.62 13.63 0.90
CA ARG A 126 27.52 13.50 -0.25
C ARG A 126 26.75 13.21 -1.54
N ASN A 127 25.75 12.32 -1.50
CA ASN A 127 24.95 11.99 -2.68
C ASN A 127 24.11 13.18 -3.14
N ALA A 128 23.48 13.91 -2.20
CA ALA A 128 22.73 15.12 -2.51
C ALA A 128 23.61 16.19 -3.16
N ARG A 129 24.84 16.40 -2.64
CA ARG A 129 25.79 17.35 -3.24
C ARG A 129 26.21 16.93 -4.65
N LYS A 130 26.56 15.66 -4.86
CA LYS A 130 26.92 15.15 -6.20
C LYS A 130 25.78 15.33 -7.21
N LEU A 131 24.54 15.08 -6.79
CA LEU A 131 23.38 15.29 -7.66
C LEU A 131 23.20 16.79 -7.97
N ALA A 132 23.33 17.66 -6.96
CA ALA A 132 23.23 19.11 -7.17
C ALA A 132 24.35 19.70 -8.05
N GLU A 133 25.54 19.08 -8.06
CA GLU A 133 26.63 19.43 -8.99
C GLU A 133 26.29 19.06 -10.44
N ALA A 134 25.49 18.02 -10.66
CA ALA A 134 25.07 17.57 -11.98
C ALA A 134 23.90 18.40 -12.56
N GLY A 135 23.17 19.13 -11.73
CA GLY A 135 22.06 19.99 -12.15
C GLY A 135 21.10 20.38 -11.03
N PRO A 136 20.05 21.17 -11.34
CA PRO A 136 19.05 21.57 -10.37
C PRO A 136 18.33 20.37 -9.76
N LEU A 137 18.45 20.18 -8.45
CA LEU A 137 17.81 19.10 -7.71
C LEU A 137 16.51 19.61 -7.07
N GLU A 138 15.38 18.97 -7.38
CA GLU A 138 14.05 19.38 -6.90
C GLU A 138 13.30 18.22 -6.24
N PHE A 139 12.65 18.49 -5.11
CA PHE A 139 11.73 17.57 -4.45
C PHE A 139 10.35 18.21 -4.38
N GLY A 140 9.30 17.46 -4.66
CA GLY A 140 7.95 18.01 -4.62
C GLY A 140 6.85 16.98 -4.74
N TRP A 141 5.62 17.49 -4.81
CA TRP A 141 4.41 16.71 -5.05
C TRP A 141 3.83 17.09 -6.41
N ALA A 142 3.21 16.13 -7.09
CA ALA A 142 2.46 16.40 -8.31
C ALA A 142 1.11 17.04 -7.95
N GLU A 143 0.94 18.31 -8.30
CA GLU A 143 -0.25 19.10 -7.95
C GLU A 143 -1.25 19.15 -9.10
N THR A 144 -0.75 19.35 -10.33
CA THR A 144 -1.61 19.46 -11.52
C THR A 144 -2.00 18.09 -12.07
N ARG A 145 -3.11 18.05 -12.83
CA ARG A 145 -3.55 16.84 -13.55
C ARG A 145 -2.42 16.26 -14.39
N ASP A 146 -1.77 17.09 -15.19
CA ASP A 146 -0.73 16.65 -16.14
C ASP A 146 0.52 16.14 -15.41
N GLN A 147 0.93 16.81 -14.33
CA GLN A 147 2.02 16.33 -13.48
C GLN A 147 1.71 14.94 -12.90
N LYS A 148 0.50 14.72 -12.38
CA LYS A 148 0.09 13.43 -11.79
C LYS A 148 0.12 12.31 -12.82
N LEU A 149 -0.45 12.55 -14.00
CA LEU A 149 -0.51 11.57 -15.07
C LEU A 149 0.88 11.23 -15.62
N THR A 150 1.71 12.26 -15.87
CA THR A 150 3.09 12.08 -16.35
C THR A 150 3.94 11.29 -15.35
N LEU A 151 3.78 11.60 -14.06
CA LEU A 151 4.53 10.93 -13.00
C LEU A 151 4.08 9.48 -12.78
N LEU A 152 2.78 9.17 -12.94
CA LEU A 152 2.29 7.79 -12.98
C LEU A 152 2.86 7.00 -14.15
N ASP A 153 2.87 7.59 -15.35
CA ASP A 153 3.43 6.92 -16.53
C ASP A 153 4.92 6.62 -16.35
N THR A 154 5.65 7.56 -15.72
CA THR A 154 7.05 7.38 -15.33
C THR A 154 7.21 6.24 -14.32
N LEU A 155 6.38 6.23 -13.27
CA LEU A 155 6.39 5.19 -12.24
C LEU A 155 6.14 3.81 -12.85
N PHE A 156 5.13 3.67 -13.71
CA PHE A 156 4.82 2.39 -14.36
C PHE A 156 5.96 1.93 -15.28
N ALA A 157 6.56 2.84 -16.05
CA ALA A 157 7.68 2.49 -16.92
C ALA A 157 8.91 2.01 -16.12
N GLN A 158 9.24 2.71 -15.02
CA GLN A 158 10.32 2.31 -14.12
C GLN A 158 10.02 0.97 -13.43
N LYS A 159 8.79 0.76 -12.95
CA LYS A 159 8.36 -0.49 -12.32
C LYS A 159 8.39 -1.67 -13.28
N SER A 160 7.92 -1.49 -14.50
CA SER A 160 7.92 -2.54 -15.52
C SER A 160 9.34 -3.03 -15.81
N ARG A 161 10.32 -2.11 -15.95
CA ARG A 161 11.74 -2.46 -16.06
C ARG A 161 12.28 -3.17 -14.82
N GLN A 162 11.97 -2.67 -13.63
CA GLN A 162 12.38 -3.30 -12.36
C GLN A 162 11.84 -4.73 -12.24
N PHE A 163 10.58 -4.96 -12.57
CA PHE A 163 9.97 -6.29 -12.53
C PHE A 163 10.56 -7.23 -13.58
N ALA A 164 10.80 -6.75 -14.80
CA ALA A 164 11.47 -7.52 -15.84
C ALA A 164 12.90 -7.93 -15.42
N ALA A 165 13.67 -7.01 -14.84
CA ALA A 165 15.02 -7.29 -14.35
C ALA A 165 15.03 -8.31 -13.18
N MET A 166 13.99 -8.31 -12.35
CA MET A 166 13.79 -9.28 -11.27
C MET A 166 13.21 -10.63 -11.75
N GLY A 167 12.79 -10.73 -13.02
CA GLY A 167 12.11 -11.92 -13.55
C GLY A 167 10.73 -12.17 -12.94
N VAL A 168 10.04 -11.12 -12.47
CA VAL A 168 8.69 -11.22 -11.88
C VAL A 168 7.64 -10.61 -12.79
N LYS A 169 6.39 -11.03 -12.62
CA LYS A 169 5.25 -10.51 -13.39
C LYS A 169 5.04 -9.02 -13.09
N ASP A 170 4.82 -8.24 -14.14
CA ASP A 170 4.32 -6.87 -14.01
C ASP A 170 2.84 -6.89 -13.59
N ILE A 171 2.56 -6.36 -12.40
CA ILE A 171 1.21 -6.26 -11.83
C ILE A 171 0.42 -5.06 -12.36
N PHE A 172 1.06 -4.15 -13.12
CA PHE A 172 0.40 -2.96 -13.68
C PHE A 172 -0.10 -3.21 -15.09
N ASP A 173 -1.14 -4.05 -15.21
CA ASP A 173 -1.87 -4.20 -16.47
C ASP A 173 -2.68 -2.93 -16.81
N ALA A 174 -3.41 -2.96 -17.93
CA ALA A 174 -4.19 -1.83 -18.39
C ALA A 174 -5.26 -1.38 -17.37
N HIS A 175 -5.88 -2.32 -16.65
CA HIS A 175 -6.91 -2.03 -15.65
C HIS A 175 -6.30 -1.41 -14.40
N ALA A 176 -5.19 -1.97 -13.89
CA ALA A 176 -4.46 -1.42 -12.77
C ALA A 176 -3.99 0.02 -13.08
N ARG A 177 -3.39 0.25 -14.26
CA ARG A 177 -2.95 1.59 -14.66
C ARG A 177 -4.11 2.58 -14.77
N ALA A 178 -5.25 2.16 -15.31
CA ALA A 178 -6.45 3.01 -15.35
C ALA A 178 -6.95 3.35 -13.94
N PHE A 179 -7.04 2.36 -13.06
CA PHE A 179 -7.44 2.56 -11.66
C PHE A 179 -6.55 3.58 -10.95
N TYR A 180 -5.21 3.45 -11.04
CA TYR A 180 -4.28 4.39 -10.42
C TYR A 180 -4.41 5.82 -10.96
N ARG A 181 -4.69 5.98 -12.27
CA ARG A 181 -4.96 7.29 -12.87
C ARG A 181 -6.26 7.90 -12.31
N GLU A 182 -7.32 7.11 -12.20
CA GLU A 182 -8.59 7.58 -11.62
C GLU A 182 -8.43 8.01 -10.17
N VAL A 183 -7.80 7.18 -9.32
CA VAL A 183 -7.65 7.52 -7.90
C VAL A 183 -6.66 8.66 -7.65
N ALA A 184 -5.69 8.90 -8.53
CA ALA A 184 -4.81 10.06 -8.44
C ALA A 184 -5.53 11.39 -8.78
N LEU A 185 -6.60 11.30 -9.57
CA LEU A 185 -7.37 12.43 -10.06
C LEU A 185 -8.63 12.74 -9.24
N LEU A 186 -8.90 11.97 -8.17
CA LEU A 186 -9.94 12.32 -7.20
C LEU A 186 -9.75 13.77 -6.71
N GLU A 187 -10.87 14.44 -6.43
CA GLU A 187 -10.86 15.85 -6.03
C GLU A 187 -10.83 16.02 -4.51
N GLY A 188 -10.51 17.24 -4.07
CA GLY A 188 -10.50 17.62 -2.65
C GLY A 188 -9.60 16.74 -1.78
N ASP A 189 -9.83 16.72 -0.47
CA ASP A 189 -9.04 15.90 0.46
C ASP A 189 -9.54 14.46 0.59
N ASN A 190 -9.97 13.87 -0.53
CA ASN A 190 -10.40 12.48 -0.55
C ASN A 190 -9.28 11.57 0.00
N PRO A 191 -9.53 10.76 1.06
CA PRO A 191 -8.52 9.94 1.71
C PRO A 191 -8.03 8.78 0.83
N SER A 192 -8.82 8.38 -0.19
CA SER A 192 -8.44 7.38 -1.18
C SER A 192 -7.57 7.96 -2.30
N ARG A 193 -7.45 9.29 -2.39
CA ARG A 193 -6.69 9.94 -3.46
C ARG A 193 -5.21 9.61 -3.34
N VAL A 194 -4.65 9.03 -4.41
CA VAL A 194 -3.21 8.76 -4.50
C VAL A 194 -2.46 10.07 -4.73
N ARG A 195 -1.53 10.37 -3.85
CA ARG A 195 -0.54 11.46 -3.97
C ARG A 195 0.74 10.90 -4.56
N LEU A 196 1.40 11.70 -5.39
CA LEU A 196 2.66 11.32 -6.02
C LEU A 196 3.74 12.33 -5.65
N GLY A 197 4.82 11.85 -5.06
CA GLY A 197 6.02 12.64 -4.81
C GLY A 197 7.09 12.38 -5.86
N TYR A 198 7.96 13.35 -6.11
CA TYR A 198 9.08 13.22 -7.02
C TYR A 198 10.39 13.75 -6.43
N LEU A 199 11.48 13.20 -6.94
CA LEU A 199 12.81 13.78 -6.94
C LEU A 199 13.24 13.95 -8.40
N LYS A 200 13.51 15.18 -8.81
CA LYS A 200 13.96 15.53 -10.16
C LYS A 200 15.37 16.10 -10.16
N LEU A 201 16.09 15.82 -11.24
CA LEU A 201 17.33 16.48 -11.61
C LEU A 201 17.12 17.12 -12.98
N GLY A 202 17.01 18.46 -13.01
CA GLY A 202 16.46 19.16 -14.16
C GLY A 202 15.06 18.63 -14.50
N ASP A 203 14.86 18.20 -15.74
CA ASP A 203 13.58 17.64 -16.21
C ASP A 203 13.42 16.14 -15.95
N THR A 204 14.48 15.46 -15.49
CA THR A 204 14.49 14.01 -15.32
C THR A 204 14.00 13.61 -13.92
N VAL A 205 12.95 12.80 -13.86
CA VAL A 205 12.47 12.19 -12.61
C VAL A 205 13.38 11.03 -12.23
N LEU A 206 14.25 11.25 -11.24
CA LEU A 206 15.16 10.23 -10.71
C LEU A 206 14.47 9.24 -9.78
N ALA A 207 13.50 9.73 -9.00
CA ALA A 207 12.72 8.88 -8.10
C ALA A 207 11.29 9.38 -8.00
N THR A 208 10.36 8.45 -7.82
CA THR A 208 8.98 8.79 -7.51
C THR A 208 8.38 7.78 -6.55
N PHE A 209 7.38 8.20 -5.80
CA PHE A 209 6.56 7.31 -5.00
C PHE A 209 5.11 7.74 -5.07
N SER A 210 4.22 6.79 -4.84
CA SER A 210 2.79 7.01 -4.70
C SER A 210 2.32 6.57 -3.32
N GLY A 211 1.42 7.32 -2.71
CA GLY A 211 0.83 6.95 -1.43
C GLY A 211 -0.51 7.64 -1.17
N THR A 212 -1.25 7.16 -0.18
CA THR A 212 -2.47 7.82 0.29
C THR A 212 -2.23 8.47 1.63
N ILE A 213 -2.92 9.59 1.88
CA ILE A 213 -2.93 10.25 3.17
C ILE A 213 -4.33 10.07 3.74
N CYS A 214 -4.42 9.34 4.84
CA CYS A 214 -5.68 9.14 5.56
C CYS A 214 -5.44 9.45 7.04
N HIS A 215 -6.28 10.32 7.61
CA HIS A 215 -6.08 10.90 8.94
C HIS A 215 -4.68 11.52 9.08
N LYS A 216 -3.85 10.98 9.99
CA LYS A 216 -2.47 11.45 10.26
C LYS A 216 -1.41 10.47 9.74
N ARG A 217 -1.76 9.64 8.74
CA ARG A 217 -0.89 8.58 8.21
C ARG A 217 -0.71 8.73 6.70
N LEU A 218 0.54 8.75 6.26
CA LEU A 218 0.93 8.51 4.87
C LEU A 218 1.24 7.02 4.71
N SER A 219 0.47 6.34 3.87
CA SER A 219 0.76 4.96 3.46
C SER A 219 1.43 4.99 2.09
N ALA A 220 2.73 4.71 2.04
CA ALA A 220 3.42 4.52 0.78
C ALA A 220 2.95 3.21 0.14
N VAL A 221 2.46 3.29 -1.10
CA VAL A 221 1.95 2.15 -1.85
C VAL A 221 3.02 1.67 -2.82
N LEU A 222 3.61 2.58 -3.60
CA LEU A 222 4.61 2.27 -4.63
C LEU A 222 5.78 3.25 -4.54
N SER A 223 6.97 2.79 -4.88
CA SER A 223 8.14 3.64 -5.11
C SER A 223 8.99 3.08 -6.24
N SER A 224 9.55 3.96 -7.06
CA SER A 224 10.44 3.58 -8.16
C SER A 224 11.61 4.56 -8.26
N LEU A 225 12.69 4.06 -8.84
CA LEU A 225 13.91 4.79 -9.14
C LEU A 225 14.17 4.66 -10.63
N ALA A 226 14.69 5.72 -11.24
CA ALA A 226 15.31 5.62 -12.55
C ALA A 226 16.52 4.69 -12.44
N GLU A 227 16.79 3.93 -13.51
CA GLU A 227 18.06 3.23 -13.63
C GLU A 227 19.17 4.28 -13.74
N GLY A 228 20.24 4.11 -12.98
CA GLY A 228 21.43 4.92 -13.20
C GLY A 228 22.06 4.48 -14.52
N GLU A 229 22.44 5.44 -15.36
CA GLU A 229 23.45 5.16 -16.39
C GLU A 229 24.73 4.72 -15.64
N THR A 230 25.15 3.48 -15.89
CA THR A 230 26.40 2.92 -15.35
C THR A 230 27.62 3.53 -16.01
#